data_AF-A0A076LEW1-F1
#
_entry.id   AF-A0A076LEW1-F1
#
_cell.length_a   1.000
_cell.length_b   1.000
_cell.length_c   1.000
_cell.angle_alpha   90.00
_cell.angle_beta   90.00
_cell.angle_gamma   90.00
#
_symmetry.space_group_name_H-M   'P 1'
#
loop_
_entity.id
_entity.type
_entity.pdbx_description
1 polymer ?
#
loop_
_entity_poly.entity_id
_entity_poly.type
_entity_poly.pdbx_seq_one_letter_code
_entity_poly.pdbx_strand_id
1 'polypeptide(L)'
;MPLLNTLSGSHRVGPVCHELNIAPSTYYRHCEYCQHPEKRSYRYRSDKLLIPEIQRVYDENYGVYAIRKVWHQLRREDLIVAK
;
A
#
# COMPACT_ATOMS: atom_id res chain seq x y z
N MET A 1 7.74 0.86 -6.48
CA MET A 1 7.46 0.70 -7.93
C MET A 1 8.46 -0.27 -8.53
N PRO A 2 8.28 -1.59 -8.30
CA PRO A 2 9.28 -2.60 -8.62
C PRO A 2 9.65 -2.61 -10.11
N LEU A 3 8.67 -2.54 -11.01
CA LEU A 3 8.89 -2.51 -12.46
C LEU A 3 9.74 -1.29 -12.90
N LEU A 4 9.43 -0.10 -12.37
CA LEU A 4 10.14 1.13 -12.70
C LEU A 4 11.59 1.13 -12.16
N ASN A 5 11.81 0.54 -10.98
CA ASN A 5 13.16 0.37 -10.41
C ASN A 5 14.01 -0.61 -11.23
N THR A 6 13.42 -1.66 -11.79
CA THR A 6 14.12 -2.62 -12.65
C THR A 6 14.56 -1.97 -13.96
N LEU A 7 13.67 -1.20 -14.59
CA LEU A 7 13.95 -0.51 -15.85
C LEU A 7 14.93 0.66 -15.70
N SER A 8 14.87 1.39 -14.58
CA SER A 8 15.78 2.51 -14.32
C SER A 8 17.23 2.11 -14.07
N GLY A 9 17.51 0.83 -13.81
CA GLY A 9 18.88 0.30 -13.72
C GLY A 9 19.57 0.16 -15.08
N SER A 10 18.80 0.01 -16.17
CA SER A 10 19.30 -0.09 -17.54
C SER A 10 19.08 1.18 -18.35
N HIS A 11 18.04 1.95 -18.02
CA HIS A 11 17.62 3.16 -18.71
C HIS A 11 17.53 4.34 -17.74
N ARG A 12 17.63 5.58 -18.24
CA ARG A 12 17.41 6.76 -17.38
C ARG A 12 15.95 6.80 -16.92
N VAL A 13 15.71 7.34 -15.72
CA VAL A 13 14.37 7.47 -15.12
C VAL A 13 13.41 8.26 -16.03
N GLY A 14 13.89 9.33 -16.67
CA GLY A 14 13.06 10.19 -17.55
C GLY A 14 12.37 9.43 -18.68
N PRO A 15 13.11 8.74 -19.56
CA PRO A 15 12.54 7.88 -20.61
C PRO A 15 11.56 6.83 -20.08
N VAL A 16 11.90 6.12 -19.01
CA VAL A 16 11.02 5.10 -18.41
C VAL A 16 9.71 5.72 -17.91
N CYS A 17 9.79 6.86 -17.23
CA CYS A 17 8.64 7.62 -16.77
C CYS A 17 7.76 8.12 -17.92
N HIS A 18 8.35 8.52 -19.04
CA HIS A 18 7.62 8.94 -20.24
C HIS A 18 6.78 7.79 -20.82
N GLU A 19 7.40 6.63 -21.05
CA GLU A 19 6.71 5.45 -21.61
C GLU A 19 5.58 4.94 -20.70
N LEU A 20 5.80 4.98 -19.37
CA LEU A 20 4.80 4.54 -18.39
C LEU A 20 3.73 5.61 -18.11
N ASN A 21 3.78 6.78 -18.74
CA ASN A 21 2.91 7.92 -18.48
C ASN A 21 2.87 8.33 -16.99
N ILE A 22 4.05 8.35 -16.34
CA ILE A 22 4.22 8.74 -14.94
C ILE A 22 5.13 9.97 -14.89
N ALA A 23 4.73 11.01 -14.15
CA ALA A 23 5.62 12.16 -13.92
C ALA A 23 6.88 11.74 -13.12
N PRO A 24 8.11 12.16 -13.51
CA PRO A 24 9.33 11.85 -12.77
C PRO A 24 9.29 12.29 -11.30
N SER A 25 8.59 13.39 -10.99
CA SER A 25 8.39 13.86 -9.62
C SER A 25 7.66 12.83 -8.74
N THR A 26 6.69 12.11 -9.30
CA THR A 26 5.97 11.02 -8.61
C THR A 26 6.90 9.87 -8.27
N TYR A 27 7.82 9.52 -9.18
CA TYR A 27 8.84 8.49 -8.93
C TYR A 27 9.78 8.90 -7.79
N TYR A 28 10.36 10.09 -7.85
CA TYR A 28 11.27 10.56 -6.80
C TYR A 28 10.57 10.68 -5.44
N ARG A 29 9.32 11.15 -5.41
CA ARG A 29 8.49 11.15 -4.19
C ARG A 29 8.28 9.74 -3.63
N HIS A 30 8.06 8.76 -4.49
CA HIS A 30 7.97 7.36 -4.07
C HIS A 30 9.31 6.85 -3.51
N CYS A 31 10.45 7.18 -4.14
CA CYS A 31 11.78 6.84 -3.63
C CYS A 31 12.03 7.46 -2.25
N GLU A 32 11.66 8.72 -2.07
CA GLU A 32 11.73 9.40 -0.78
C GLU A 32 10.91 8.66 0.28
N TYR A 33 9.67 8.26 -0.01
CA TYR A 33 8.86 7.45 0.91
C TYR A 33 9.43 6.06 1.19
N CYS A 34 10.26 5.50 0.33
CA CYS A 34 10.96 4.23 0.58
C CYS A 34 12.15 4.41 1.52
N GLN A 35 12.89 5.51 1.39
CA GLN A 35 14.03 5.83 2.25
C GLN A 35 13.58 6.39 3.62
N HIS A 36 12.48 7.12 3.62
CA HIS A 36 11.91 7.82 4.77
C HIS A 36 10.46 7.36 5.04
N PRO A 37 10.26 6.19 5.66
CA PRO A 37 8.92 5.69 5.99
C PRO A 37 8.10 6.65 6.88
N GLU A 38 8.77 7.50 7.67
CA GLU A 38 8.18 8.50 8.55
C GLU A 38 7.47 9.64 7.79
N LYS A 39 7.90 9.95 6.57
CA LYS A 39 7.30 10.97 5.71
C LYS A 39 5.97 10.52 5.06
N ARG A 40 5.60 9.25 5.23
CA ARG A 40 4.34 8.72 4.70
C ARG A 40 3.16 9.26 5.47
N SER A 41 2.02 9.34 4.78
CA SER A 41 0.76 9.80 5.39
C SER A 41 0.38 8.94 6.59
N TYR A 42 -0.35 9.52 7.54
CA TYR A 42 -0.92 8.79 8.66
C TYR A 42 -1.75 7.59 8.19
N ARG A 43 -2.59 7.80 7.16
CA ARG A 43 -3.39 6.76 6.54
C ARG A 43 -2.55 5.56 6.05
N TYR A 44 -1.44 5.81 5.36
CA TYR A 44 -0.57 4.73 4.90
C TYR A 44 -0.04 3.88 6.06
N ARG A 45 0.34 4.53 7.17
CA ARG A 45 0.85 3.83 8.36
C ARG A 45 -0.25 2.99 9.01
N SER A 46 -1.46 3.52 9.14
CA SER A 46 -2.63 2.78 9.62
C SER A 46 -2.97 1.60 8.71
N ASP A 47 -3.03 1.81 7.39
CA ASP A 47 -3.36 0.77 6.42
C ASP A 47 -2.33 -0.38 6.45
N LYS A 48 -1.04 -0.07 6.66
CA LYS A 48 0.01 -1.09 6.80
C LYS A 48 -0.24 -2.04 7.98
N LEU A 49 -0.86 -1.56 9.06
CA LEU A 49 -1.22 -2.37 10.23
C LEU A 49 -2.57 -3.08 10.04
N LEU A 50 -3.52 -2.46 9.35
CA LEU A 50 -4.87 -2.99 9.16
C LEU A 50 -4.98 -4.05 8.06
N ILE A 51 -4.21 -3.94 6.97
CA ILE A 51 -4.25 -4.89 5.85
C ILE A 51 -4.00 -6.35 6.31
N PRO A 52 -2.97 -6.63 7.13
CA PRO A 52 -2.74 -7.99 7.65
C PRO A 52 -3.91 -8.51 8.49
N GLU A 53 -4.54 -7.67 9.32
CA GLU A 53 -5.68 -8.08 10.15
C GLU A 53 -6.93 -8.38 9.31
N ILE A 54 -7.18 -7.56 8.28
CA ILE A 54 -8.25 -7.81 7.30
C ILE A 54 -8.03 -9.17 6.62
N GLN A 55 -6.80 -9.45 6.20
CA GLN A 55 -6.44 -10.72 5.56
C GLN A 55 -6.60 -11.90 6.53
N ARG A 56 -6.11 -11.77 7.77
CA ARG A 56 -6.27 -12.80 8.82
C ARG A 56 -7.74 -13.15 9.04
N VAL A 57 -8.60 -12.15 9.26
CA VAL A 57 -10.04 -12.37 9.46
C VAL A 57 -10.69 -13.02 8.24
N TYR A 58 -10.29 -12.62 7.03
CA TYR A 58 -10.81 -13.23 5.81
C TYR A 58 -10.43 -14.71 5.69
N ASP A 59 -9.17 -15.04 5.95
CA ASP A 59 -8.63 -16.40 5.86
C ASP A 59 -9.17 -17.32 6.96
N GLU A 60 -9.28 -16.84 8.20
CA GLU A 60 -9.89 -17.56 9.32
C GLU A 60 -11.35 -17.92 9.07
N ASN A 61 -12.06 -17.11 8.28
CA ASN A 61 -13.45 -17.35 7.87
C ASN A 61 -13.54 -18.05 6.51
N TYR A 62 -12.47 -18.71 6.05
CA TYR A 62 -12.41 -19.47 4.79
C TYR A 62 -12.83 -18.66 3.55
N GLY A 63 -12.63 -17.34 3.59
CA GLY A 63 -13.02 -16.43 2.52
C GLY A 63 -14.54 -16.23 2.36
N VAL A 64 -15.37 -16.76 3.27
CA VAL A 64 -16.84 -16.63 3.24
C VAL A 64 -17.26 -15.22 3.66
N TYR A 65 -16.46 -14.56 4.50
CA TYR A 65 -16.78 -13.23 4.99
C TYR A 65 -16.47 -12.17 3.92
N ALA A 66 -17.54 -11.56 3.40
CA ALA A 66 -17.44 -10.35 2.61
C ALA A 66 -17.08 -9.13 3.48
N ILE A 67 -16.77 -8.01 2.82
CA ILE A 67 -16.26 -6.75 3.41
C ILE A 67 -16.99 -6.33 4.69
N ARG A 68 -18.34 -6.33 4.70
CA ARG A 68 -19.11 -5.91 5.89
C ARG A 68 -18.89 -6.83 7.09
N LYS A 69 -18.82 -8.15 6.87
CA LYS A 69 -18.62 -9.12 7.95
C LYS A 69 -17.20 -9.03 8.51
N VAL A 70 -16.20 -8.88 7.63
CA VAL A 70 -14.81 -8.63 8.04
C VAL A 70 -14.72 -7.35 8.88
N TRP A 71 -15.34 -6.25 8.45
CA TRP A 71 -15.35 -5.00 9.20
C TRP A 71 -16.00 -5.15 10.59
N HIS A 72 -17.14 -5.84 10.67
CA HIS A 72 -17.78 -6.10 11.96
C HIS A 72 -16.92 -6.97 12.88
N GLN A 73 -16.20 -7.95 12.33
CA GLN A 73 -15.30 -8.80 13.10
C GLN A 73 -14.10 -8.00 13.65
N LEU A 74 -13.45 -7.19 12.80
CA LEU A 74 -12.36 -6.31 13.23
C LEU A 74 -12.80 -5.34 14.34
N ARG A 75 -14.01 -4.80 14.22
CA ARG A 75 -14.58 -3.91 15.25
C ARG A 75 -14.89 -4.63 16.57
N ARG A 76 -15.18 -5.94 16.56
CA ARG A 76 -15.36 -6.74 17.79
C ARG A 76 -14.04 -7.01 18.51
N GLU A 77 -12.94 -6.97 17.79
CA GLU A 77 -11.59 -7.15 18.31
C GLU A 77 -10.94 -5.80 18.68
N ASP A 78 -11.76 -4.74 18.84
CA ASP A 78 -11.35 -3.37 19.17
C ASP A 78 -10.37 -2.72 18.18
N LEU A 79 -10.28 -3.25 16.95
CA LEU A 79 -9.52 -2.62 15.88
C LEU A 79 -10.33 -1.48 15.25
N ILE A 80 -9.83 -0.25 15.41
CA ILE A 80 -10.45 0.95 14.83
C ILE A 80 -10.16 0.99 13.33
N VAL A 81 -11.10 0.48 12.54
CA VAL A 81 -11.06 0.52 11.07
C VAL A 81 -11.95 1.66 10.57
N ALA A 82 -11.33 2.64 9.92
CA ALA A 82 -11.91 3.92 9.49
C ALA A 82 -12.40 4.78 10.68
N LYS A 83 -11.67 5.87 10.93
CA LYS A 83 -12.12 6.96 11.80
C LYS A 83 -12.93 7.96 11.00
#